data_AF-A0AA38YVS7-F1
#
_entry.id   AF-A0AA38YVS7-F1
#
_cell.length_a   1.000
_cell.length_b   1.000
_cell.length_c   1.000
_cell.angle_alpha   90.00
_cell.angle_beta   90.00
_cell.angle_gamma   90.00
#
_symmetry.space_group_name_H-M   'P 1'
#
loop_
_entity.id
_entity.type
_entity.pdbx_description
1 polymer ?
#
loop_
_entity_poly.entity_id
_entity_poly.type
_entity_poly.pdbx_seq_one_letter_code
_entity_poly.pdbx_strand_id
1 'polypeptide(L)'
;MAILATLYLLEKPEPNQSPPRCVTFGSPLVGDRIFGHAVRREKWSDHFIHFVMRYDVIPRIMLGPSSEHKQILDFFNPGSESFKKTIDSSLGFYSSVMRNASLVANYDACNFMGCRIPALETLRNFIVLSPYRPFGTYIFCTGSGKLVVVRNPNAVLQILFYCAAWSQEEDAEAAKKGLNEHLAYKNELQKSLGKQNVVYLDHLEELPVSSDGSPATVNAALNDLGLSTQAMLCLQAAGELEKRKSRNQDKIINDYKQKIEGELRKLSKYKEKAETCGLGYYDSFKLQEKEDDFQANVSRLVLAGYWDEMMEMLKAYELPDEFEKRQELIQLGTNYLRMIEPLDIANFYRHAKDEETGFYVKKGTRPKRYRYIQSWLEHAEKKPSGSHSESCFWAEVEDLRIKTRSNGSSPEIKQKVQQLGQNLVKWIDDESLGKDVLLENSTFVKWWKPLPPEYKSEPESSRIMKLIHEKD
;
A
#
# COMPACT_ATOMS: atom_id res chain seq x y z
N MET A 1 -20.49 -4.56 10.75
CA MET A 1 -20.89 -3.18 11.15
C MET A 1 -19.91 -2.52 12.10
N ALA A 2 -19.61 -3.07 13.28
CA ALA A 2 -18.69 -2.44 14.26
C ALA A 2 -17.31 -2.09 13.67
N ILE A 3 -16.76 -2.98 12.83
CA ILE A 3 -15.49 -2.76 12.11
C ILE A 3 -15.56 -1.50 11.25
N LEU A 4 -16.55 -1.41 10.36
CA LEU A 4 -16.71 -0.27 9.44
C LEU A 4 -17.02 1.02 10.19
N ALA A 5 -17.82 0.96 11.26
CA ALA A 5 -18.10 2.12 12.11
C ALA A 5 -16.82 2.64 12.78
N THR A 6 -15.94 1.75 13.23
CA THR A 6 -14.65 2.13 13.84
C THR A 6 -13.74 2.80 12.81
N LEU A 7 -13.67 2.28 11.58
CA LEU A 7 -12.90 2.92 10.50
C LEU A 7 -13.44 4.29 10.14
N TYR A 8 -14.76 4.43 10.01
CA TYR A 8 -15.39 5.72 9.77
C TYR A 8 -15.02 6.75 10.85
N LEU A 9 -14.88 6.33 12.12
CA LEU A 9 -14.42 7.20 13.20
C LEU A 9 -12.92 7.50 13.14
N LEU A 10 -12.10 6.56 12.68
CA LEU A 10 -10.64 6.72 12.55
C LEU A 10 -10.25 7.60 11.34
N GLU A 11 -11.05 7.61 10.29
CA GLU A 11 -10.84 8.46 9.10
C GLU A 11 -11.13 9.95 9.35
N LYS A 12 -11.82 10.29 10.45
CA LYS A 12 -12.14 11.69 10.74
C LYS A 12 -10.86 12.50 10.97
N PRO A 13 -10.77 13.72 10.40
CA PRO A 13 -9.55 14.51 10.43
C PRO A 13 -9.21 15.07 11.81
N GLU A 14 -10.23 15.24 12.67
CA GLU A 14 -10.05 15.75 14.03
C GLU A 14 -9.40 14.68 14.93
N PRO A 15 -8.38 15.05 15.73
CA PRO A 15 -7.76 14.12 16.65
C PRO A 15 -8.79 13.63 17.68
N ASN A 16 -9.13 12.34 17.62
CA ASN A 16 -9.95 11.70 18.64
C ASN A 16 -9.18 11.69 19.96
N GLN A 17 -9.63 12.50 20.94
CA GLN A 17 -9.07 12.52 22.31
C GLN A 17 -9.15 11.15 23.00
N SER A 18 -10.03 10.27 22.52
CA SER A 18 -10.12 8.87 22.93
C SER A 18 -10.30 8.01 21.68
N PRO A 19 -9.24 7.35 21.18
CA PRO A 19 -9.33 6.52 19.99
C PRO A 19 -10.35 5.38 20.16
N PRO A 20 -11.19 5.09 19.16
CA PRO A 20 -12.19 4.04 19.27
C PRO A 20 -11.54 2.65 19.36
N ARG A 21 -12.20 1.72 20.05
CA ARG A 21 -11.83 0.29 20.09
C ARG A 21 -12.98 -0.52 19.50
N CYS A 22 -12.66 -1.41 18.58
CA CYS A 22 -13.55 -2.38 17.99
C CYS A 22 -13.29 -3.74 18.61
N VAL A 23 -14.28 -4.28 19.31
CA VAL A 23 -14.23 -5.66 19.81
C VAL A 23 -15.35 -6.44 19.12
N THR A 24 -15.00 -7.55 18.48
CA THR A 24 -15.96 -8.40 17.78
C THR A 24 -15.87 -9.84 18.26
N PHE A 25 -16.99 -10.56 18.23
CA PHE A 25 -17.09 -11.96 18.61
C PHE A 25 -17.64 -12.74 17.41
N GLY A 26 -16.88 -13.70 16.88
CA GLY A 26 -17.32 -14.52 15.75
C GLY A 26 -17.65 -13.74 14.48
N SER A 27 -17.09 -12.54 14.30
CA SER A 27 -17.39 -11.71 13.13
C SER A 27 -16.87 -12.35 11.85
N PRO A 28 -17.66 -12.33 10.76
CA PRO A 28 -17.14 -12.58 9.42
C PRO A 28 -15.99 -11.61 9.07
N LEU A 29 -15.13 -12.03 8.13
CA LEU A 29 -14.15 -11.14 7.51
C LEU A 29 -14.86 -9.99 6.76
N VAL A 30 -14.21 -8.83 6.68
CA VAL A 30 -14.83 -7.61 6.13
C VAL A 30 -14.05 -7.02 4.96
N GLY A 31 -12.72 -6.98 5.08
CA GLY A 31 -11.84 -6.34 4.10
C GLY A 31 -11.02 -7.34 3.31
N ASP A 32 -10.46 -6.88 2.20
CA ASP A 32 -9.46 -7.61 1.43
C ASP A 32 -8.03 -7.35 1.94
N ARG A 33 -7.02 -7.77 1.16
CA ARG A 33 -5.61 -7.51 1.49
C ARG A 33 -5.27 -6.02 1.51
N ILE A 34 -5.87 -5.21 0.64
CA ILE A 34 -5.63 -3.76 0.56
C ILE A 34 -6.17 -3.09 1.82
N PHE A 35 -7.38 -3.44 2.22
CA PHE A 35 -7.99 -2.97 3.46
C PHE A 35 -7.10 -3.27 4.68
N GLY A 36 -6.66 -4.52 4.83
CA GLY A 36 -5.78 -4.90 5.93
C GLY A 36 -4.42 -4.18 5.89
N HIS A 37 -3.85 -4.01 4.70
CA HIS A 37 -2.62 -3.24 4.50
C HIS A 37 -2.80 -1.77 4.92
N ALA A 38 -3.88 -1.11 4.51
CA ALA A 38 -4.16 0.28 4.88
C ALA A 38 -4.29 0.44 6.40
N VAL A 39 -5.02 -0.46 7.07
CA VAL A 39 -5.15 -0.45 8.54
C VAL A 39 -3.79 -0.57 9.23
N ARG A 40 -2.90 -1.44 8.73
CA ARG A 40 -1.53 -1.59 9.27
C ARG A 40 -0.66 -0.38 8.97
N ARG A 41 -0.68 0.13 7.74
CA ARG A 41 0.03 1.35 7.34
C ARG A 41 -0.33 2.53 8.25
N GLU A 42 -1.62 2.71 8.56
CA GLU A 42 -2.09 3.78 9.44
C GLU A 42 -1.86 3.53 10.94
N LYS A 43 -1.27 2.38 11.33
CA LYS A 43 -1.13 1.93 12.73
C LYS A 43 -2.46 1.77 13.46
N TRP A 44 -3.51 1.43 12.73
CA TRP A 44 -4.85 1.26 13.27
C TRP A 44 -5.17 -0.17 13.72
N SER A 45 -4.29 -1.14 13.44
CA SER A 45 -4.53 -2.56 13.76
C SER A 45 -4.85 -2.84 15.22
N ASP A 46 -4.22 -2.10 16.14
CA ASP A 46 -4.43 -2.29 17.59
C ASP A 46 -5.85 -1.88 18.04
N HIS A 47 -6.58 -1.13 17.22
CA HIS A 47 -7.96 -0.74 17.52
C HIS A 47 -8.94 -1.88 17.29
N PHE A 48 -8.54 -2.95 16.61
CA PHE A 48 -9.43 -4.05 16.24
C PHE A 48 -9.01 -5.33 16.96
N ILE A 49 -9.94 -5.88 17.73
CA ILE A 49 -9.78 -7.12 18.50
C ILE A 49 -10.91 -8.08 18.12
N HIS A 50 -10.55 -9.23 17.57
CA HIS A 50 -11.45 -10.24 17.06
C HIS A 50 -11.36 -11.51 17.88
N PHE A 51 -12.37 -11.80 18.71
CA PHE A 51 -12.49 -13.08 19.40
C PHE A 51 -13.08 -14.12 18.45
N VAL A 52 -12.41 -15.26 18.35
CA VAL A 52 -12.80 -16.36 17.47
C VAL A 52 -12.72 -17.67 18.25
N MET A 53 -13.83 -18.43 18.29
CA MET A 53 -13.75 -19.81 18.76
C MET A 53 -13.13 -20.72 17.70
N ARG A 54 -12.55 -21.82 18.19
CA ARG A 54 -11.84 -22.80 17.38
C ARG A 54 -12.68 -23.27 16.18
N TYR A 55 -13.91 -23.72 16.40
CA TYR A 55 -14.76 -24.32 15.37
C TYR A 55 -15.84 -23.37 14.83
N ASP A 56 -16.01 -22.16 15.38
CA ASP A 56 -17.00 -21.19 14.90
C ASP A 56 -16.89 -20.99 13.37
N VAL A 57 -17.91 -21.40 12.62
CA VAL A 57 -17.87 -21.34 11.15
C VAL A 57 -17.96 -19.90 10.62
N ILE A 58 -18.56 -18.97 11.38
CA ILE A 58 -18.94 -17.62 10.90
C ILE A 58 -17.76 -16.75 10.48
N PRO A 59 -16.62 -16.73 11.19
CA PRO A 59 -15.41 -16.04 10.72
C PRO A 59 -14.84 -16.58 9.41
N ARG A 60 -15.22 -17.79 8.97
CA ARG A 60 -14.70 -18.47 7.78
C ARG A 60 -15.61 -18.35 6.55
N ILE A 61 -16.86 -17.96 6.71
CA ILE A 61 -17.88 -17.98 5.63
C ILE A 61 -17.49 -17.11 4.43
N MET A 62 -16.82 -16.00 4.69
CA MET A 62 -16.40 -15.06 3.65
C MET A 62 -15.23 -15.60 2.84
N LEU A 63 -14.62 -16.73 3.20
CA LEU A 63 -13.60 -17.39 2.40
C LEU A 63 -14.20 -18.23 1.26
N GLY A 64 -15.52 -18.40 1.22
CA GLY A 64 -16.28 -19.04 0.15
C GLY A 64 -17.08 -18.07 -0.74
N PRO A 65 -17.75 -18.59 -1.78
CA PRO A 65 -18.59 -17.81 -2.67
C PRO A 65 -19.91 -17.40 -1.99
N SER A 66 -20.51 -16.30 -2.45
CA SER A 66 -21.71 -15.71 -1.84
C SER A 66 -22.96 -16.59 -1.87
N SER A 67 -22.99 -17.65 -2.69
CA SER A 67 -24.07 -18.63 -2.73
C SER A 67 -24.27 -19.35 -1.40
N GLU A 68 -23.22 -19.44 -0.57
CA GLU A 68 -23.26 -20.09 0.75
C GLU A 68 -23.90 -19.19 1.83
N HIS A 69 -24.04 -17.88 1.58
CA HIS A 69 -24.57 -16.94 2.57
C HIS A 69 -26.06 -17.12 2.87
N LYS A 70 -26.84 -17.61 1.89
CA LYS A 70 -28.27 -17.86 2.08
C LYS A 70 -28.52 -19.00 3.07
N GLN A 71 -27.70 -20.04 3.01
CA GLN A 71 -27.79 -21.20 3.91
C GLN A 71 -27.52 -20.81 5.38
N ILE A 72 -26.66 -19.82 5.61
CA ILE A 72 -26.39 -19.24 6.94
C ILE A 72 -27.63 -18.54 7.50
N LEU A 73 -28.24 -17.67 6.70
CA LEU A 73 -29.46 -16.95 7.10
C LEU A 73 -30.58 -17.93 7.42
N ASP A 74 -30.72 -18.98 6.61
CA ASP A 74 -31.71 -20.03 6.83
C ASP A 74 -31.39 -20.88 8.08
N PHE A 75 -30.12 -21.01 8.47
CA PHE A 75 -29.74 -21.74 9.68
C PHE A 75 -30.02 -20.94 10.96
N PHE A 76 -29.75 -19.63 10.97
CA PHE A 76 -30.03 -18.79 12.15
C PHE A 76 -31.47 -18.24 12.20
N ASN A 77 -32.31 -18.57 11.22
CA ASN A 77 -33.72 -18.19 11.20
C ASN A 77 -34.59 -19.26 11.90
N PRO A 78 -35.19 -18.96 13.07
CA PRO A 78 -36.05 -19.92 13.79
C PRO A 78 -37.27 -20.38 12.97
N GLY A 79 -37.69 -19.62 11.96
CA GLY A 79 -38.81 -19.93 11.09
C GLY A 79 -38.48 -20.84 9.90
N SER A 80 -37.21 -21.17 9.69
CA SER A 80 -36.72 -21.95 8.53
C SER A 80 -36.88 -23.47 8.73
N GLU A 81 -37.10 -24.22 7.64
CA GLU A 81 -37.04 -25.69 7.67
C GLU A 81 -35.62 -26.23 7.96
N SER A 82 -34.58 -25.48 7.59
CA SER A 82 -33.17 -25.84 7.82
C SER A 82 -32.80 -25.78 9.30
N PHE A 83 -33.44 -24.89 10.07
CA PHE A 83 -33.34 -24.88 11.53
C PHE A 83 -33.94 -26.16 12.15
N LYS A 84 -34.94 -26.76 11.48
CA LYS A 84 -35.68 -27.97 11.94
C LYS A 84 -35.05 -29.30 11.46
N LYS A 85 -34.27 -29.30 10.36
CA LYS A 85 -33.53 -30.48 9.83
C LYS A 85 -32.03 -30.32 10.09
N THR A 86 -31.54 -30.84 11.22
CA THR A 86 -30.35 -30.28 11.88
C THR A 86 -28.97 -30.84 11.47
N ILE A 87 -28.85 -32.03 10.86
CA ILE A 87 -27.54 -32.71 10.72
C ILE A 87 -26.98 -32.69 9.29
N ASP A 88 -27.65 -33.28 8.31
CA ASP A 88 -27.09 -33.42 6.94
C ASP A 88 -26.88 -32.08 6.22
N SER A 89 -27.80 -31.12 6.41
CA SER A 89 -27.69 -29.78 5.83
C SER A 89 -26.56 -28.96 6.46
N SER A 90 -26.29 -29.18 7.76
CA SER A 90 -25.24 -28.48 8.52
C SER A 90 -23.85 -28.97 8.15
N LEU A 91 -23.71 -30.28 7.95
CA LEU A 91 -22.47 -30.90 7.50
C LEU A 91 -22.10 -30.45 6.09
N GLY A 92 -23.05 -30.49 5.14
CA GLY A 92 -22.80 -30.03 3.77
C GLY A 92 -22.36 -28.57 3.70
N PHE A 93 -23.00 -27.69 4.48
CA PHE A 93 -22.63 -26.28 4.58
C PHE A 93 -21.22 -26.09 5.14
N TYR A 94 -20.93 -26.67 6.31
CA TYR A 94 -19.62 -26.53 6.97
C TYR A 94 -18.49 -27.06 6.07
N SER A 95 -18.67 -28.25 5.49
CA SER A 95 -17.69 -28.84 4.57
C SER A 95 -17.43 -27.97 3.34
N SER A 96 -18.47 -27.29 2.81
CA SER A 96 -18.29 -26.36 1.70
C SER A 96 -17.46 -25.14 2.12
N VAL A 97 -17.80 -24.50 3.25
CA VAL A 97 -17.05 -23.36 3.79
C VAL A 97 -15.58 -23.72 4.03
N MET A 98 -15.32 -24.87 4.68
CA MET A 98 -13.97 -25.30 4.99
C MET A 98 -13.17 -25.72 3.76
N ARG A 99 -13.81 -26.29 2.74
CA ARG A 99 -13.16 -26.54 1.44
C ARG A 99 -12.70 -25.23 0.81
N ASN A 100 -13.54 -24.18 0.83
CA ASN A 100 -13.16 -22.88 0.28
C ASN A 100 -12.06 -22.21 1.13
N ALA A 101 -12.17 -22.27 2.45
CA ALA A 101 -11.14 -21.78 3.36
C ALA A 101 -9.79 -22.48 3.12
N SER A 102 -9.80 -23.79 2.88
CA SER A 102 -8.62 -24.58 2.49
C SER A 102 -7.99 -24.06 1.20
N LEU A 103 -8.80 -23.81 0.16
CA LEU A 103 -8.29 -23.29 -1.12
C LEU A 103 -7.60 -21.93 -0.93
N VAL A 104 -8.21 -21.02 -0.18
CA VAL A 104 -7.65 -19.68 0.08
C VAL A 104 -6.38 -19.77 0.94
N ALA A 105 -6.41 -20.57 2.02
CA ALA A 105 -5.27 -20.73 2.92
C ALA A 105 -4.08 -21.37 2.20
N ASN A 106 -4.28 -22.43 1.44
CA ASN A 106 -3.22 -23.10 0.67
C ASN A 106 -2.65 -22.19 -0.42
N TYR A 107 -3.50 -21.46 -1.13
CA TYR A 107 -3.06 -20.51 -2.15
C TYR A 107 -2.15 -19.42 -1.56
N ASP A 108 -2.59 -18.79 -0.46
CA ASP A 108 -1.79 -17.78 0.22
C ASP A 108 -0.49 -18.37 0.78
N ALA A 109 -0.54 -19.59 1.32
CA ALA A 109 0.62 -20.31 1.81
C ALA A 109 1.67 -20.53 0.72
N CYS A 110 1.27 -21.00 -0.46
CA CYS A 110 2.18 -21.12 -1.60
C CYS A 110 2.86 -19.77 -1.96
N ASN A 111 2.11 -18.67 -1.93
CA ASN A 111 2.64 -17.36 -2.26
C ASN A 111 3.71 -16.89 -1.26
N PHE A 112 3.44 -16.96 0.04
CA PHE A 112 4.41 -16.48 1.04
C PHE A 112 5.55 -17.47 1.32
N MET A 113 5.37 -18.76 1.03
CA MET A 113 6.48 -19.73 1.00
C MET A 113 7.40 -19.58 -0.22
N GLY A 114 7.06 -18.69 -1.16
CA GLY A 114 7.89 -18.41 -2.32
C GLY A 114 7.75 -19.45 -3.45
N CYS A 115 6.68 -20.25 -3.47
CA CYS A 115 6.37 -21.14 -4.58
C CYS A 115 5.97 -20.32 -5.82
N ARG A 116 6.95 -19.91 -6.62
CA ARG A 116 6.73 -19.27 -7.93
C ARG A 116 6.42 -20.30 -9.01
N ILE A 117 5.36 -21.09 -8.80
CA ILE A 117 4.91 -22.05 -9.80
C ILE A 117 4.07 -21.29 -10.83
N PRO A 118 4.46 -21.21 -12.13
CA PRO A 118 3.65 -20.53 -13.15
C PRO A 118 2.21 -21.07 -13.25
N ALA A 119 2.01 -22.34 -12.89
CA ALA A 119 0.70 -22.96 -12.80
C ALA A 119 -0.23 -22.27 -11.76
N LEU A 120 0.29 -21.68 -10.68
CA LEU A 120 -0.55 -20.94 -9.70
C LEU A 120 -1.14 -19.66 -10.31
N GLU A 121 -0.42 -19.00 -11.21
CA GLU A 121 -0.95 -17.86 -11.96
C GLU A 121 -2.01 -18.32 -12.96
N THR A 122 -1.78 -19.43 -13.66
CA THR A 122 -2.77 -20.05 -14.56
C THR A 122 -4.02 -20.52 -13.80
N LEU A 123 -3.87 -21.07 -12.60
CA LEU A 123 -4.98 -21.53 -11.76
C LEU A 123 -5.89 -20.39 -11.31
N ARG A 124 -5.40 -19.15 -11.17
CA ARG A 124 -6.26 -17.98 -10.88
C ARG A 124 -7.29 -17.72 -11.97
N ASN A 125 -7.04 -18.14 -13.22
CA ASN A 125 -8.01 -17.98 -14.30
C ASN A 125 -9.19 -18.95 -14.18
N PHE A 126 -9.04 -20.03 -13.39
CA PHE A 126 -10.05 -21.08 -13.24
C PHE A 126 -10.66 -21.14 -11.83
N ILE A 127 -9.99 -20.60 -10.82
CA ILE A 127 -10.42 -20.63 -9.43
C ILE A 127 -10.71 -19.21 -8.94
N VAL A 128 -11.99 -18.95 -8.62
CA VAL A 128 -12.40 -17.71 -7.95
C VAL A 128 -12.10 -17.86 -6.46
N LEU A 129 -10.99 -17.27 -6.03
CA LEU A 129 -10.64 -17.20 -4.61
C LEU A 129 -11.31 -16.00 -3.96
N SER A 130 -11.77 -16.17 -2.73
CA SER A 130 -12.29 -15.07 -1.94
C SER A 130 -11.23 -13.97 -1.75
N PRO A 131 -11.60 -12.69 -1.90
CA PRO A 131 -10.69 -11.57 -1.65
C PRO A 131 -10.51 -11.28 -0.15
N TYR A 132 -11.42 -11.74 0.71
CA TYR A 132 -11.46 -11.36 2.12
C TYR A 132 -10.24 -11.88 2.88
N ARG A 133 -9.65 -11.04 3.74
CA ARG A 133 -8.45 -11.35 4.53
C ARG A 133 -8.56 -10.86 5.97
N PRO A 134 -7.88 -11.53 6.92
CA PRO A 134 -7.80 -11.04 8.29
C PRO A 134 -7.04 -9.72 8.42
N PHE A 135 -7.42 -8.91 9.40
CA PHE A 135 -6.72 -7.69 9.80
C PHE A 135 -6.95 -7.43 11.30
N GLY A 136 -6.12 -6.59 11.92
CA GLY A 136 -6.22 -6.36 13.36
C GLY A 136 -5.68 -7.54 14.20
N THR A 137 -6.05 -7.56 15.48
CA THR A 137 -5.61 -8.59 16.43
C THR A 137 -6.68 -9.65 16.58
N TYR A 138 -6.32 -10.92 16.38
CA TYR A 138 -7.21 -12.05 16.63
C TYR A 138 -6.86 -12.74 17.94
N ILE A 139 -7.89 -13.15 18.67
CA ILE A 139 -7.79 -13.90 19.92
C ILE A 139 -8.58 -15.19 19.74
N PHE A 140 -7.85 -16.30 19.57
CA PHE A 140 -8.45 -17.63 19.44
C PHE A 140 -8.72 -18.23 20.81
N CYS A 141 -9.97 -18.69 21.02
CA CYS A 141 -10.37 -19.44 22.20
C CYS A 141 -10.16 -20.92 21.95
N THR A 142 -9.35 -21.58 22.78
CA THR A 142 -8.97 -22.98 22.58
C THR A 142 -9.99 -24.00 23.14
N GLY A 143 -10.94 -23.57 23.98
CA GLY A 143 -11.85 -24.46 24.73
C GLY A 143 -11.26 -25.01 26.04
N SER A 144 -9.92 -25.02 26.17
CA SER A 144 -9.21 -25.39 27.42
C SER A 144 -9.19 -24.24 28.44
N GLY A 145 -9.65 -23.04 28.03
CA GLY A 145 -9.59 -21.81 28.81
C GLY A 145 -8.34 -20.96 28.54
N LYS A 146 -7.55 -21.31 27.51
CA LYS A 146 -6.42 -20.50 27.03
C LYS A 146 -6.88 -19.57 25.91
N LEU A 147 -6.25 -18.42 25.82
CA LEU A 147 -6.43 -17.43 24.77
C LEU A 147 -5.15 -17.28 23.96
N VAL A 148 -5.22 -17.45 22.64
CA VAL A 148 -4.07 -17.34 21.75
C VAL A 148 -4.19 -16.07 20.91
N VAL A 149 -3.29 -15.11 21.14
CA VAL A 149 -3.27 -13.80 20.49
C VAL A 149 -2.38 -13.85 19.25
N VAL A 150 -2.90 -13.44 18.11
CA VAL A 150 -2.22 -13.48 16.81
C VAL A 150 -2.46 -12.18 16.05
N ARG A 151 -1.38 -11.54 15.60
CA ARG A 151 -1.44 -10.23 14.90
C ARG A 151 -1.10 -10.33 13.41
N ASN A 152 -0.33 -11.35 13.01
CA ASN A 152 0.07 -11.54 11.62
C ASN A 152 -1.16 -12.02 10.80
N PRO A 153 -1.60 -11.29 9.78
CA PRO A 153 -2.83 -11.61 9.04
C PRO A 153 -2.74 -12.93 8.26
N ASN A 154 -1.55 -13.26 7.74
CA ASN A 154 -1.32 -14.53 7.04
C ASN A 154 -1.41 -15.69 8.03
N ALA A 155 -0.80 -15.55 9.22
CA ALA A 155 -0.89 -16.55 10.29
C ALA A 155 -2.34 -16.77 10.75
N VAL A 156 -3.10 -15.68 10.95
CA VAL A 156 -4.52 -15.77 11.30
C VAL A 156 -5.31 -16.54 10.24
N LEU A 157 -5.06 -16.28 8.95
CA LEU A 157 -5.74 -17.00 7.87
C LEU A 157 -5.45 -18.51 7.92
N GLN A 158 -4.21 -18.89 8.18
CA GLN A 158 -3.83 -20.30 8.32
C GLN A 158 -4.52 -20.93 9.54
N ILE A 159 -4.53 -20.24 10.70
CA ILE A 159 -5.19 -20.76 11.91
C ILE A 159 -6.70 -20.88 11.69
N LEU A 160 -7.36 -19.90 11.06
CA LEU A 160 -8.79 -19.95 10.75
C LEU A 160 -9.18 -21.24 10.01
N PHE A 161 -8.32 -21.72 9.11
CA PHE A 161 -8.49 -23.00 8.43
C PHE A 161 -8.08 -24.19 9.32
N TYR A 162 -6.81 -24.27 9.74
CA TYR A 162 -6.26 -25.48 10.35
C TYR A 162 -6.85 -25.82 11.71
N CYS A 163 -7.20 -24.85 12.56
CA CYS A 163 -7.77 -25.17 13.88
C CYS A 163 -9.18 -25.76 13.80
N ALA A 164 -9.84 -25.57 12.67
CA ALA A 164 -11.20 -26.01 12.35
C ALA A 164 -11.22 -27.16 11.32
N ALA A 165 -10.06 -27.61 10.84
CA ALA A 165 -9.92 -28.74 9.90
C ALA A 165 -9.98 -30.08 10.66
N TRP A 166 -10.59 -31.11 10.06
CA TRP A 166 -10.84 -32.41 10.70
C TRP A 166 -10.18 -33.58 9.96
N SER A 167 -10.15 -34.74 10.61
CA SER A 167 -10.00 -36.06 9.98
C SER A 167 -11.40 -36.64 9.65
N GLN A 168 -11.47 -37.56 8.66
CA GLN A 168 -12.72 -38.12 8.10
C GLN A 168 -13.68 -38.79 9.11
N GLU A 169 -13.27 -39.02 10.36
CA GLU A 169 -14.07 -39.72 11.38
C GLU A 169 -14.88 -38.77 12.29
N GLU A 170 -14.64 -37.45 12.26
CA GLU A 170 -15.23 -36.44 13.17
C GLU A 170 -16.31 -35.52 12.54
N ASP A 171 -16.66 -35.77 11.27
CA ASP A 171 -17.34 -34.81 10.40
C ASP A 171 -18.69 -34.27 10.93
N ALA A 172 -19.58 -35.12 11.44
CA ALA A 172 -20.93 -34.69 11.82
C ALA A 172 -21.00 -33.90 13.13
N GLU A 173 -20.23 -34.31 14.16
CA GLU A 173 -20.28 -33.69 15.49
C GLU A 173 -19.60 -32.32 15.47
N ALA A 174 -18.50 -32.21 14.74
CA ALA A 174 -17.78 -30.96 14.66
C ALA A 174 -18.51 -29.91 13.79
N ALA A 175 -19.32 -30.32 12.80
CA ALA A 175 -20.17 -29.39 12.04
C ALA A 175 -21.27 -28.79 12.91
N LYS A 176 -21.87 -29.64 13.74
CA LYS A 176 -22.83 -29.23 14.76
C LYS A 176 -22.19 -28.33 15.80
N LYS A 177 -20.98 -28.66 16.26
CA LYS A 177 -20.20 -27.85 17.20
C LYS A 177 -19.85 -26.48 16.63
N GLY A 178 -19.41 -26.39 15.37
CA GLY A 178 -18.99 -25.14 14.76
C GLY A 178 -20.13 -24.12 14.60
N LEU A 179 -21.34 -24.58 14.32
CA LEU A 179 -22.53 -23.72 14.29
C LEU A 179 -22.97 -23.29 15.70
N ASN A 180 -22.87 -24.19 16.68
CA ASN A 180 -23.25 -23.91 18.07
C ASN A 180 -22.24 -22.99 18.80
N GLU A 181 -20.95 -23.09 18.48
CA GLU A 181 -19.90 -22.24 19.07
C GLU A 181 -20.14 -20.76 18.82
N HIS A 182 -20.73 -20.41 17.67
CA HIS A 182 -21.09 -19.03 17.35
C HIS A 182 -22.02 -18.40 18.40
N LEU A 183 -22.88 -19.22 19.03
CA LEU A 183 -23.83 -18.78 20.06
C LEU A 183 -23.25 -18.85 21.49
N ALA A 184 -22.04 -19.39 21.66
CA ALA A 184 -21.50 -19.77 22.97
C ALA A 184 -20.43 -18.81 23.54
N TYR A 185 -20.15 -17.67 22.88
CA TYR A 185 -19.05 -16.75 23.26
C TYR A 185 -19.06 -16.34 24.73
N LYS A 186 -20.25 -16.08 25.30
CA LYS A 186 -20.38 -15.69 26.70
C LYS A 186 -19.78 -16.73 27.65
N ASN A 187 -20.12 -18.00 27.47
CA ASN A 187 -19.73 -19.08 28.39
C ASN A 187 -18.22 -19.35 28.29
N GLU A 188 -17.70 -19.42 27.06
CA GLU A 188 -16.27 -19.66 26.83
C GLU A 188 -15.41 -18.50 27.34
N LEU A 189 -15.81 -17.25 27.10
CA LEU A 189 -15.05 -16.09 27.56
C LEU A 189 -15.07 -15.95 29.08
N GLN A 190 -16.18 -16.22 29.75
CA GLN A 190 -16.22 -16.22 31.22
C GLN A 190 -15.22 -17.23 31.80
N LYS A 191 -15.15 -18.43 31.21
CA LYS A 191 -14.21 -19.48 31.62
C LYS A 191 -12.75 -19.10 31.32
N SER A 192 -12.49 -18.59 30.11
CA SER A 192 -11.13 -18.25 29.64
C SER A 192 -10.55 -17.02 30.33
N LEU A 193 -11.33 -15.94 30.44
CA LEU A 193 -10.90 -14.72 31.14
C LEU A 193 -10.71 -14.95 32.64
N GLY A 194 -11.48 -15.85 33.25
CA GLY A 194 -11.29 -16.26 34.65
C GLY A 194 -9.97 -16.97 34.92
N LYS A 195 -9.39 -17.66 33.92
CA LYS A 195 -8.09 -18.36 34.04
C LYS A 195 -6.88 -17.47 33.70
N GLN A 196 -7.08 -16.35 33.02
CA GLN A 196 -6.02 -15.41 32.60
C GLN A 196 -4.83 -16.07 31.88
N ASN A 197 -5.05 -17.17 31.16
CA ASN A 197 -3.98 -17.88 30.46
C ASN A 197 -3.90 -17.40 29.01
N VAL A 198 -3.08 -16.38 28.77
CA VAL A 198 -2.92 -15.72 27.47
C VAL A 198 -1.55 -16.06 26.88
N VAL A 199 -1.54 -16.49 25.63
CA VAL A 199 -0.33 -16.83 24.86
C VAL A 199 -0.28 -15.94 23.62
N TYR A 200 0.84 -15.25 23.43
CA TYR A 200 1.07 -14.39 22.26
C TYR A 200 1.91 -15.14 21.23
N LEU A 201 1.44 -15.18 19.98
CA LEU A 201 2.18 -15.74 18.84
C LEU A 201 2.84 -14.62 18.02
N ASP A 202 3.76 -13.90 18.65
CA ASP A 202 4.48 -12.79 18.01
C ASP A 202 5.76 -13.27 17.29
N HIS A 203 6.40 -14.35 17.76
CA HIS A 203 7.63 -14.94 17.19
C HIS A 203 7.31 -16.20 16.37
N LEU A 204 6.64 -16.02 15.24
CA LEU A 204 6.10 -17.12 14.44
C LEU A 204 7.18 -18.00 13.80
N GLU A 205 8.30 -17.40 13.42
CA GLU A 205 9.44 -18.07 12.79
C GLU A 205 10.24 -18.96 13.75
N GLU A 206 10.08 -18.74 15.05
CA GLU A 206 10.71 -19.54 16.11
C GLU A 206 9.78 -20.65 16.61
N LEU A 207 8.60 -20.81 15.98
CA LEU A 207 7.69 -21.87 16.37
C LEU A 207 8.35 -23.23 16.19
N PRO A 208 8.17 -24.16 17.14
CA PRO A 208 8.67 -25.52 17.01
C PRO A 208 7.96 -26.21 15.85
N VAL A 209 8.64 -27.13 15.17
CA VAL A 209 8.02 -28.07 14.20
C VAL A 209 7.95 -29.48 14.80
N SER A 210 8.78 -29.75 15.82
CA SER A 210 8.78 -30.94 16.67
C SER A 210 8.79 -30.53 18.15
N SER A 211 8.46 -31.45 19.06
CA SER A 211 8.25 -31.16 20.49
C SER A 211 9.47 -30.63 21.26
N ASP A 212 10.64 -30.51 20.63
CA ASP A 212 11.90 -30.18 21.29
C ASP A 212 12.26 -28.70 21.10
N GLY A 213 12.32 -27.95 22.20
CA GLY A 213 13.03 -26.66 22.28
C GLY A 213 12.21 -25.37 22.45
N SER A 214 10.87 -25.40 22.44
CA SER A 214 10.05 -24.19 22.66
C SER A 214 9.56 -24.05 24.12
N PRO A 215 9.09 -22.86 24.55
CA PRO A 215 8.39 -22.73 25.82
C PRO A 215 7.19 -23.67 25.84
N ALA A 216 7.13 -24.58 26.82
CA ALA A 216 6.08 -25.59 26.95
C ALA A 216 4.65 -25.02 26.81
N THR A 217 4.46 -23.75 27.20
CA THR A 217 3.22 -22.99 27.09
C THR A 217 2.76 -22.74 25.66
N VAL A 218 3.67 -22.40 24.73
CA VAL A 218 3.33 -22.16 23.30
C VAL A 218 2.96 -23.47 22.62
N ASN A 219 3.78 -24.52 22.82
CA ASN A 219 3.48 -25.87 22.33
C ASN A 219 2.11 -26.36 22.81
N ALA A 220 1.82 -26.21 24.10
CA ALA A 220 0.52 -26.59 24.65
C ALA A 220 -0.64 -25.76 24.07
N ALA A 221 -0.43 -24.48 23.72
CA ALA A 221 -1.46 -23.66 23.10
C ALA A 221 -1.74 -24.06 21.65
N LEU A 222 -0.69 -24.37 20.86
CA LEU A 222 -0.84 -24.85 19.49
C LEU A 222 -1.53 -26.23 19.44
N ASN A 223 -1.19 -27.11 20.38
CA ASN A 223 -1.85 -28.41 20.54
C ASN A 223 -3.32 -28.26 20.97
N ASP A 224 -3.63 -27.33 21.89
CA ASP A 224 -5.02 -27.05 22.28
C ASP A 224 -5.84 -26.49 21.10
N LEU A 225 -5.21 -25.75 20.18
CA LEU A 225 -5.80 -25.33 18.90
C LEU A 225 -5.88 -26.46 17.86
N GLY A 226 -5.24 -27.60 18.12
CA GLY A 226 -5.15 -28.76 17.22
C GLY A 226 -4.50 -28.46 15.89
N LEU A 227 -3.48 -27.60 15.89
CA LEU A 227 -2.74 -27.27 14.68
C LEU A 227 -1.82 -28.42 14.28
N SER A 228 -1.88 -28.82 13.00
CA SER A 228 -1.00 -29.85 12.44
C SER A 228 0.42 -29.33 12.20
N THR A 229 1.37 -30.24 11.95
CA THR A 229 2.74 -29.87 11.54
C THR A 229 2.75 -28.98 10.29
N GLN A 230 1.87 -29.25 9.32
CA GLN A 230 1.74 -28.42 8.14
C GLN A 230 1.28 -26.99 8.49
N ALA A 231 0.33 -26.86 9.43
CA ALA A 231 -0.09 -25.56 9.91
C ALA A 231 1.08 -24.79 10.52
N MET A 232 1.89 -25.46 11.36
CA MET A 232 3.06 -24.87 12.02
C MET A 232 4.08 -24.35 10.99
N LEU A 233 4.37 -25.12 9.93
CA LEU A 233 5.23 -24.68 8.83
C LEU A 233 4.67 -23.43 8.12
N CYS A 234 3.37 -23.38 7.86
CA CYS A 234 2.73 -22.21 7.27
C CYS A 234 2.84 -20.97 8.19
N LEU A 235 2.72 -21.14 9.51
CA LEU A 235 2.90 -20.05 10.47
C LEU A 235 4.35 -19.54 10.49
N GLN A 236 5.33 -20.43 10.51
CA GLN A 236 6.74 -20.06 10.43
C GLN A 236 7.06 -19.28 9.15
N ALA A 237 6.57 -19.76 8.01
CA ALA A 237 6.77 -19.08 6.74
C ALA A 237 6.10 -17.69 6.71
N ALA A 238 4.94 -17.52 7.36
CA ALA A 238 4.34 -16.21 7.54
C ALA A 238 5.19 -15.27 8.42
N GLY A 239 5.87 -15.80 9.45
CA GLY A 239 6.84 -15.06 10.26
C GLY A 239 8.11 -14.67 9.48
N GLU A 240 8.68 -15.64 8.75
CA GLU A 240 9.88 -15.42 7.94
C GLU A 240 9.65 -14.41 6.81
N LEU A 241 8.43 -14.36 6.24
CA LEU A 241 8.05 -13.30 5.30
C LEU A 241 8.15 -11.91 5.94
N GLU A 242 7.67 -11.72 7.17
CA GLU A 242 7.76 -10.43 7.87
C GLU A 242 9.21 -10.07 8.24
N LYS A 243 10.03 -11.07 8.62
CA LYS A 243 11.49 -10.86 8.79
C LYS A 243 12.16 -10.46 7.49
N ARG A 244 11.80 -11.09 6.35
CA ARG A 244 12.31 -10.70 5.03
C ARG A 244 11.93 -9.27 4.66
N LYS A 245 10.68 -8.87 4.89
CA LYS A 245 10.24 -7.47 4.69
C LYS A 245 11.07 -6.50 5.53
N SER A 246 11.32 -6.83 6.78
CA SER A 246 12.15 -6.01 7.68
C SER A 246 13.59 -5.88 7.16
N ARG A 247 14.23 -7.01 6.77
CA ARG A 247 15.58 -6.99 6.16
C ARG A 247 15.64 -6.17 4.87
N ASN A 248 14.61 -6.26 4.03
CA ASN A 248 14.52 -5.46 2.80
C ASN A 248 14.45 -3.96 3.10
N GLN A 249 13.64 -3.57 4.10
CA GLN A 249 13.58 -2.19 4.56
C GLN A 249 14.94 -1.73 5.14
N ASP A 250 15.60 -2.56 5.95
CA ASP A 250 16.90 -2.21 6.53
C ASP A 250 17.97 -2.03 5.45
N LYS A 251 17.96 -2.86 4.41
CA LYS A 251 18.81 -2.67 3.22
C LYS A 251 18.55 -1.32 2.57
N ILE A 252 17.28 -0.93 2.41
CA ILE A 252 16.93 0.37 1.81
C ILE A 252 17.43 1.53 2.68
N ILE A 253 17.16 1.48 4.00
CA ILE A 253 17.48 2.56 4.93
C ILE A 253 19.00 2.69 5.10
N ASN A 254 19.72 1.58 5.22
CA ASN A 254 21.14 1.60 5.57
C ASN A 254 22.06 1.70 4.35
N ASP A 255 21.62 1.23 3.17
CA ASP A 255 22.43 1.24 1.94
C ASP A 255 21.85 2.16 0.85
N TYR A 256 20.62 1.92 0.40
CA TYR A 256 20.08 2.63 -0.77
C TYR A 256 19.96 4.13 -0.50
N LYS A 257 19.49 4.51 0.69
CA LYS A 257 19.38 5.90 1.11
C LYS A 257 20.70 6.66 0.96
N GLN A 258 21.80 6.11 1.47
CA GLN A 258 23.11 6.77 1.41
C GLN A 258 23.59 6.95 -0.04
N LYS A 259 23.36 5.94 -0.90
CA LYS A 259 23.71 6.00 -2.32
C LYS A 259 22.87 7.01 -3.08
N ILE A 260 21.55 7.04 -2.83
CA ILE A 260 20.62 8.02 -3.38
C ILE A 260 21.04 9.43 -2.96
N GLU A 261 21.30 9.67 -1.68
CA GLU A 261 21.77 10.96 -1.16
C GLU A 261 23.13 11.37 -1.76
N GLY A 262 24.00 10.40 -2.03
CA GLY A 262 25.26 10.60 -2.75
C GLY A 262 25.05 11.16 -4.16
N GLU A 263 24.20 10.52 -4.96
CA GLU A 263 23.89 10.95 -6.32
C GLU A 263 23.10 12.27 -6.36
N LEU A 264 22.16 12.49 -5.42
CA LEU A 264 21.43 13.76 -5.29
C LEU A 264 22.37 14.92 -4.98
N ARG A 265 23.41 14.72 -4.15
CA ARG A 265 24.44 15.76 -3.90
C ARG A 265 25.24 16.11 -5.15
N LYS A 266 25.55 15.14 -6.01
CA LYS A 266 26.22 15.42 -7.30
C LYS A 266 25.34 16.28 -8.19
N LEU A 267 24.04 15.96 -8.24
CA LEU A 267 23.08 16.70 -9.04
C LEU A 267 22.76 18.10 -8.48
N SER A 268 22.81 18.29 -7.16
CA SER A 268 22.76 19.62 -6.56
C SER A 268 23.93 20.50 -7.04
N LYS A 269 25.16 19.97 -7.04
CA LYS A 269 26.34 20.69 -7.56
C LYS A 269 26.21 20.97 -9.06
N TYR A 270 25.68 20.04 -9.83
CA TYR A 270 25.38 20.25 -11.25
C TYR A 270 24.39 21.40 -11.44
N LYS A 271 23.32 21.43 -10.63
CA LYS A 271 22.31 22.50 -10.65
C LYS A 271 22.93 23.86 -10.37
N GLU A 272 23.72 24.00 -9.30
CA GLU A 272 24.43 25.22 -8.93
C GLU A 272 25.39 25.70 -10.05
N LYS A 273 26.11 24.77 -10.68
CA LYS A 273 27.03 25.08 -11.78
C LYS A 273 26.29 25.59 -13.02
N ALA A 274 25.16 24.98 -13.37
CA ALA A 274 24.33 25.40 -14.48
C ALA A 274 23.80 26.83 -14.24
N GLU A 275 23.25 27.09 -13.05
CA GLU A 275 22.78 28.42 -12.65
C GLU A 275 23.88 29.48 -12.76
N THR A 276 25.11 29.17 -12.33
CA THR A 276 26.28 30.07 -12.45
C THR A 276 26.64 30.37 -13.91
N CYS A 277 26.38 29.44 -14.82
CA CYS A 277 26.55 29.64 -16.27
C CYS A 277 25.39 30.42 -16.91
N GLY A 278 24.42 30.92 -16.11
CA GLY A 278 23.24 31.64 -16.59
C GLY A 278 22.24 30.78 -17.35
N LEU A 279 22.37 29.44 -17.28
CA LEU A 279 21.51 28.48 -17.94
C LEU A 279 20.98 27.50 -16.89
N GLY A 280 19.66 27.46 -16.66
CA GLY A 280 19.08 26.53 -15.69
C GLY A 280 19.46 25.08 -15.98
N TYR A 281 19.55 24.25 -14.94
CA TYR A 281 20.00 22.86 -15.07
C TYR A 281 19.12 22.00 -15.99
N TYR A 282 17.82 22.29 -16.08
CA TYR A 282 16.92 21.69 -17.08
C TYR A 282 17.41 21.94 -18.51
N ASP A 283 17.66 23.21 -18.84
CA ASP A 283 18.07 23.62 -20.18
C ASP A 283 19.50 23.14 -20.50
N SER A 284 20.43 23.22 -19.54
CA SER A 284 21.79 22.67 -19.69
C SER A 284 21.74 21.17 -20.00
N PHE A 285 20.94 20.43 -19.24
CA PHE A 285 20.79 18.99 -19.44
C PHE A 285 20.14 18.66 -20.78
N LYS A 286 19.11 19.44 -21.18
CA LYS A 286 18.41 19.24 -22.45
C LYS A 286 19.35 19.45 -23.64
N LEU A 287 20.27 20.41 -23.58
CA LEU A 287 21.30 20.65 -24.60
C LEU A 287 22.40 19.58 -24.58
N GLN A 288 22.85 19.14 -23.40
CA GLN A 288 23.88 18.12 -23.19
C GLN A 288 25.15 18.36 -24.01
N GLU A 289 25.78 19.51 -23.80
CA GLU A 289 26.99 19.93 -24.53
C GLU A 289 28.27 19.67 -23.73
N LYS A 290 28.17 19.63 -22.40
CA LYS A 290 29.31 19.50 -21.48
C LYS A 290 29.37 18.11 -20.89
N GLU A 291 30.58 17.68 -20.52
CA GLU A 291 30.80 16.38 -19.85
C GLU A 291 29.92 16.23 -18.59
N ASP A 292 29.75 17.30 -17.82
CA ASP A 292 28.90 17.30 -16.63
C ASP A 292 27.42 16.97 -16.94
N ASP A 293 26.91 17.33 -18.12
CA ASP A 293 25.54 17.00 -18.53
C ASP A 293 25.38 15.49 -18.74
N PHE A 294 26.43 14.83 -19.28
CA PHE A 294 26.47 13.37 -19.40
C PHE A 294 26.57 12.69 -18.02
N GLN A 295 27.39 13.23 -17.11
CA GLN A 295 27.48 12.72 -15.74
C GLN A 295 26.18 12.88 -14.96
N ALA A 296 25.46 14.00 -15.16
CA ALA A 296 24.12 14.19 -14.63
C ALA A 296 23.14 13.14 -15.17
N ASN A 297 23.26 12.77 -16.45
CA ASN A 297 22.41 11.74 -17.06
C ASN A 297 22.70 10.34 -16.49
N VAL A 298 23.98 10.02 -16.24
CA VAL A 298 24.37 8.77 -15.55
C VAL A 298 23.76 8.75 -14.14
N SER A 299 23.91 9.84 -13.39
CA SER A 299 23.35 9.97 -12.02
C SER A 299 21.82 9.81 -12.01
N ARG A 300 21.12 10.42 -12.98
CA ARG A 300 19.67 10.26 -13.20
C ARG A 300 19.27 8.79 -13.38
N LEU A 301 20.00 8.04 -14.20
CA LEU A 301 19.74 6.62 -14.45
C LEU A 301 20.00 5.74 -13.22
N VAL A 302 21.09 6.01 -12.49
CA VAL A 302 21.40 5.30 -11.24
C VAL A 302 20.27 5.51 -10.22
N LEU A 303 19.83 6.76 -10.05
CA LEU A 303 18.72 7.07 -9.14
C LEU A 303 17.41 6.42 -9.59
N ALA A 304 17.10 6.42 -10.89
CA ALA A 304 15.93 5.73 -11.43
C ALA A 304 15.96 4.23 -11.09
N GLY A 305 17.12 3.58 -11.21
CA GLY A 305 17.30 2.16 -10.87
C GLY A 305 16.95 1.85 -9.42
N TYR A 306 17.47 2.63 -8.46
CA TYR A 306 17.14 2.43 -7.03
C TYR A 306 15.65 2.61 -6.75
N TRP A 307 15.04 3.67 -7.29
CA TRP A 307 13.62 3.93 -7.08
C TRP A 307 12.74 2.88 -7.74
N ASP A 308 13.05 2.46 -8.97
CA ASP A 308 12.28 1.44 -9.67
C ASP A 308 12.36 0.09 -8.94
N GLU A 309 13.54 -0.31 -8.43
CA GLU A 309 13.68 -1.52 -7.59
C GLU A 309 12.81 -1.45 -6.32
N MET A 310 12.87 -0.33 -5.58
CA MET A 310 12.02 -0.14 -4.40
C MET A 310 10.52 -0.24 -4.74
N MET A 311 10.10 0.31 -5.89
CA MET A 311 8.70 0.23 -6.32
C MET A 311 8.29 -1.18 -6.72
N GLU A 312 9.18 -2.00 -7.29
CA GLU A 312 8.90 -3.41 -7.55
C GLU A 312 8.78 -4.21 -6.26
N MET A 313 9.65 -3.97 -5.27
CA MET A 313 9.53 -4.59 -3.94
C MET A 313 8.21 -4.23 -3.25
N LEU A 314 7.77 -2.98 -3.38
CA LEU A 314 6.49 -2.51 -2.85
C LEU A 314 5.30 -3.23 -3.52
N LYS A 315 5.28 -3.32 -4.86
CA LYS A 315 4.22 -4.03 -5.60
C LYS A 315 4.16 -5.52 -5.27
N ALA A 316 5.31 -6.12 -5.00
CA ALA A 316 5.43 -7.52 -4.61
C ALA A 316 5.07 -7.77 -3.14
N TYR A 317 4.68 -6.75 -2.37
CA TYR A 317 4.45 -6.82 -0.92
C TYR A 317 5.67 -7.37 -0.17
N GLU A 318 6.88 -7.02 -0.62
CA GLU A 318 8.16 -7.41 -0.01
C GLU A 318 8.71 -6.35 0.96
N LEU A 319 7.93 -5.32 1.28
CA LEU A 319 8.24 -4.28 2.26
C LEU A 319 7.18 -4.24 3.37
N PRO A 320 7.51 -3.70 4.56
CA PRO A 320 6.55 -3.53 5.64
C PRO A 320 5.40 -2.61 5.23
N ASP A 321 4.21 -2.82 5.77
CA ASP A 321 3.03 -2.04 5.37
C ASP A 321 3.15 -0.55 5.74
N GLU A 322 3.93 -0.22 6.77
CA GLU A 322 4.21 1.16 7.19
C GLU A 322 5.25 1.88 6.32
N PHE A 323 5.89 1.19 5.36
CA PHE A 323 7.01 1.70 4.58
C PHE A 323 6.69 3.03 3.89
N GLU A 324 5.51 3.13 3.26
CA GLU A 324 5.06 4.31 2.51
C GLU A 324 4.87 5.57 3.38
N LYS A 325 4.78 5.42 4.71
CA LYS A 325 4.57 6.53 5.65
C LYS A 325 5.85 6.99 6.37
N ARG A 326 7.00 6.36 6.08
CA ARG A 326 8.26 6.76 6.70
C ARG A 326 8.66 8.16 6.26
N GLN A 327 8.70 9.09 7.21
CA GLN A 327 9.00 10.50 6.94
C GLN A 327 10.35 10.71 6.26
N GLU A 328 11.36 9.93 6.64
CA GLU A 328 12.68 9.96 6.00
C GLU A 328 12.63 9.57 4.51
N LEU A 329 11.78 8.62 4.13
CA LEU A 329 11.62 8.17 2.74
C LEU A 329 10.73 9.11 1.95
N ILE A 330 9.70 9.68 2.58
CA ILE A 330 8.89 10.75 1.97
C ILE A 330 9.78 11.94 1.65
N GLN A 331 10.62 12.40 2.59
CA GLN A 331 11.52 13.53 2.37
C GLN A 331 12.56 13.24 1.28
N LEU A 332 13.17 12.05 1.30
CA LEU A 332 14.13 11.60 0.28
C LEU A 332 13.46 11.52 -1.10
N GLY A 333 12.24 10.97 -1.14
CA GLY A 333 11.41 10.87 -2.32
C GLY A 333 11.07 12.24 -2.88
N THR A 334 10.58 13.16 -2.07
CA THR A 334 10.24 14.53 -2.49
C THR A 334 11.46 15.26 -3.06
N ASN A 335 12.64 15.11 -2.44
CA ASN A 335 13.87 15.68 -2.97
C ASN A 335 14.23 15.06 -4.34
N TYR A 336 14.15 13.72 -4.45
CA TYR A 336 14.34 13.02 -5.72
C TYR A 336 13.34 13.47 -6.80
N LEU A 337 12.04 13.57 -6.46
CA LEU A 337 10.98 13.99 -7.36
C LEU A 337 11.28 15.39 -7.94
N ARG A 338 11.54 16.36 -7.07
CA ARG A 338 11.78 17.76 -7.46
C ARG A 338 13.10 17.95 -8.21
N MET A 339 14.15 17.19 -7.85
CA MET A 339 15.45 17.31 -8.51
C MET A 339 15.48 16.58 -9.86
N ILE A 340 14.88 15.39 -9.96
CA ILE A 340 15.14 14.45 -11.07
C ILE A 340 14.04 14.43 -12.12
N GLU A 341 12.78 14.63 -11.74
CA GLU A 341 11.69 14.63 -12.72
C GLU A 341 11.90 15.69 -13.83
N PRO A 342 12.38 16.92 -13.53
CA PRO A 342 12.79 17.86 -14.57
C PRO A 342 13.81 17.30 -15.57
N LEU A 343 14.79 16.51 -15.12
CA LEU A 343 15.81 15.92 -16.00
C LEU A 343 15.24 14.78 -16.85
N ASP A 344 14.31 13.99 -16.30
CA ASP A 344 13.58 12.98 -17.08
C ASP A 344 12.68 13.64 -18.15
N ILE A 345 12.05 14.77 -17.83
CA ILE A 345 11.29 15.58 -18.78
C ILE A 345 12.22 16.15 -19.86
N ALA A 346 13.36 16.73 -19.47
CA ALA A 346 14.37 17.23 -20.41
C ALA A 346 14.83 16.13 -21.36
N ASN A 347 15.13 14.95 -20.83
CA ASN A 347 15.51 13.77 -21.62
C ASN A 347 14.39 13.34 -22.59
N PHE A 348 13.14 13.38 -22.15
CA PHE A 348 11.97 13.01 -22.95
C PHE A 348 11.83 13.90 -24.19
N TYR A 349 11.82 15.23 -24.00
CA TYR A 349 11.69 16.19 -25.10
C TYR A 349 12.97 16.36 -25.92
N ARG A 350 14.16 16.13 -25.34
CA ARG A 350 15.43 16.07 -26.09
C ARG A 350 15.39 15.01 -27.20
N HIS A 351 14.77 13.88 -26.92
CA HIS A 351 14.67 12.75 -27.87
C HIS A 351 13.34 12.75 -28.65
N ALA A 352 12.63 13.87 -28.70
CA ALA A 352 11.35 14.03 -29.40
C ALA A 352 10.31 12.92 -29.08
N LYS A 353 10.32 12.41 -27.84
CA LYS A 353 9.42 11.31 -27.44
C LYS A 353 7.95 11.71 -27.42
N ASP A 354 7.67 13.01 -27.38
CA ASP A 354 6.35 13.58 -27.55
C ASP A 354 5.76 13.32 -28.94
N GLU A 355 6.59 13.30 -29.98
CA GLU A 355 6.15 12.98 -31.35
C GLU A 355 5.76 11.50 -31.50
N GLU A 356 6.47 10.61 -30.80
CA GLU A 356 6.23 9.16 -30.83
C GLU A 356 5.08 8.73 -29.91
N THR A 357 5.05 9.22 -28.67
CA THR A 357 4.20 8.68 -27.59
C THR A 357 3.14 9.66 -27.07
N GLY A 358 3.20 10.92 -27.51
CA GLY A 358 2.41 12.04 -26.99
C GLY A 358 3.05 12.71 -25.77
N PHE A 359 2.42 13.76 -25.23
CA PHE A 359 2.99 14.57 -24.15
C PHE A 359 3.35 13.79 -22.85
N TYR A 360 4.30 14.31 -22.08
CA TYR A 360 4.86 13.64 -20.90
C TYR A 360 3.83 13.34 -19.79
N VAL A 361 2.84 14.21 -19.56
CA VAL A 361 1.80 14.01 -18.52
C VAL A 361 0.65 13.11 -19.00
N LYS A 362 0.71 12.61 -20.24
CA LYS A 362 -0.27 11.64 -20.76
C LYS A 362 -0.24 10.35 -19.93
N LYS A 363 -1.38 9.66 -19.90
CA LYS A 363 -1.49 8.34 -19.25
C LYS A 363 -0.49 7.36 -19.88
N GLY A 364 0.44 6.87 -19.06
CA GLY A 364 1.41 5.84 -19.44
C GLY A 364 2.82 6.33 -19.78
N THR A 365 3.05 7.63 -19.99
CA THR A 365 4.37 8.18 -20.35
C THR A 365 5.19 8.59 -19.12
N ARG A 366 4.59 9.33 -18.18
CA ARG A 366 5.23 9.66 -16.89
C ARG A 366 5.59 8.39 -16.10
N PRO A 367 6.88 8.19 -15.71
CA PRO A 367 7.32 7.04 -14.93
C PRO A 367 6.53 6.84 -13.64
N LYS A 368 6.24 5.57 -13.30
CA LYS A 368 5.38 5.24 -12.15
C LYS A 368 5.97 5.73 -10.83
N ARG A 369 7.29 5.63 -10.62
CA ARG A 369 7.99 6.05 -9.39
C ARG A 369 7.62 7.46 -8.93
N TYR A 370 7.48 8.42 -9.85
CA TYR A 370 7.12 9.79 -9.50
C TYR A 370 5.69 9.88 -8.96
N ARG A 371 4.75 9.11 -9.53
CA ARG A 371 3.38 9.05 -9.04
C ARG A 371 3.28 8.44 -7.64
N TYR A 372 4.07 7.40 -7.35
CA TYR A 372 4.12 6.82 -6.00
C TYR A 372 4.62 7.84 -4.99
N ILE A 373 5.76 8.46 -5.24
CA ILE A 373 6.35 9.46 -4.35
C ILE A 373 5.42 10.65 -4.14
N GLN A 374 4.83 11.18 -5.21
CA GLN A 374 3.83 12.25 -5.13
C GLN A 374 2.63 11.83 -4.26
N SER A 375 2.11 10.62 -4.46
CA SER A 375 0.97 10.11 -3.68
C SER A 375 1.33 9.95 -2.19
N TRP A 376 2.57 9.54 -1.87
CA TRP A 376 3.04 9.45 -0.50
C TRP A 376 3.10 10.81 0.18
N LEU A 377 3.61 11.83 -0.52
CA LEU A 377 3.66 13.20 -0.02
C LEU A 377 2.25 13.77 0.19
N GLU A 378 1.37 13.64 -0.81
CA GLU A 378 -0.01 14.12 -0.73
C GLU A 378 -0.78 13.44 0.41
N HIS A 379 -0.61 12.13 0.58
CA HIS A 379 -1.21 11.39 1.69
C HIS A 379 -0.68 11.85 3.05
N ALA A 380 0.63 12.03 3.19
CA ALA A 380 1.25 12.48 4.43
C ALA A 380 0.80 13.89 4.85
N GLU A 381 0.57 14.77 3.88
CA GLU A 381 0.07 16.13 4.10
C GLU A 381 -1.46 16.24 4.13
N LYS A 382 -2.18 15.11 3.96
CA LYS A 382 -3.64 15.06 3.83
C LYS A 382 -4.18 15.98 2.73
N LYS A 383 -3.45 16.10 1.62
CA LYS A 383 -3.83 16.90 0.46
C LYS A 383 -4.54 16.04 -0.60
N PRO A 384 -5.46 16.61 -1.39
CA PRO A 384 -6.05 15.91 -2.53
C PRO A 384 -5.00 15.43 -3.53
N SER A 385 -5.31 14.35 -4.25
CA SER A 385 -4.43 13.85 -5.31
C SER A 385 -4.20 14.91 -6.39
N GLY A 386 -2.95 15.08 -6.81
CA GLY A 386 -2.56 16.09 -7.79
C GLY A 386 -2.28 17.48 -7.22
N SER A 387 -2.24 17.64 -5.89
CA SER A 387 -1.91 18.92 -5.24
C SER A 387 -0.44 19.33 -5.41
N HIS A 388 0.46 18.37 -5.64
CA HIS A 388 1.89 18.59 -5.88
C HIS A 388 2.25 18.29 -7.33
N SER A 389 2.12 19.28 -8.22
CA SER A 389 2.44 19.14 -9.65
C SER A 389 3.64 19.98 -10.10
N GLU A 390 4.37 20.60 -9.17
CA GLU A 390 5.51 21.47 -9.43
C GLU A 390 6.65 20.75 -10.18
N SER A 391 6.86 19.46 -9.91
CA SER A 391 7.89 18.66 -10.55
C SER A 391 7.60 18.40 -12.04
N CYS A 392 6.34 18.57 -12.47
CA CYS A 392 5.89 18.49 -13.85
C CYS A 392 5.85 19.86 -14.55
N PHE A 393 6.28 20.95 -13.91
CA PHE A 393 6.31 22.30 -14.49
C PHE A 393 6.86 22.33 -15.92
N TRP A 394 8.03 21.73 -16.14
CA TRP A 394 8.67 21.72 -17.46
C TRP A 394 7.87 20.95 -18.52
N ALA A 395 7.14 19.91 -18.13
CA ALA A 395 6.28 19.18 -19.07
C ALA A 395 5.11 20.05 -19.54
N GLU A 396 4.52 20.84 -18.64
CA GLU A 396 3.47 21.80 -18.99
C GLU A 396 4.01 22.92 -19.89
N VAL A 397 5.22 23.42 -19.60
CA VAL A 397 5.88 24.45 -20.43
C VAL A 397 6.10 23.95 -21.86
N GLU A 398 6.65 22.75 -22.05
CA GLU A 398 6.91 22.20 -23.39
C GLU A 398 5.62 21.97 -24.18
N ASP A 399 4.60 21.40 -23.53
CA ASP A 399 3.28 21.19 -24.13
C ASP A 399 2.65 22.52 -24.59
N LEU A 400 2.60 23.51 -23.71
CA LEU A 400 2.03 24.83 -24.02
C LEU A 400 2.86 25.58 -25.06
N ARG A 401 4.19 25.45 -25.07
CA ARG A 401 5.07 26.02 -26.09
C ARG A 401 4.79 25.45 -27.48
N ILE A 402 4.53 24.15 -27.59
CA ILE A 402 4.13 23.51 -28.85
C ILE A 402 2.73 23.98 -29.27
N LYS A 403 1.76 23.94 -28.36
CA LYS A 403 0.36 24.31 -28.64
C LYS A 403 0.17 25.77 -29.02
N THR A 404 0.86 26.70 -28.36
CA THR A 404 0.80 28.13 -28.66
C THR A 404 1.40 28.49 -30.03
N ARG A 405 2.31 27.65 -30.56
CA ARG A 405 2.84 27.79 -31.92
C ARG A 405 1.87 27.27 -32.98
N SER A 406 1.18 26.17 -32.69
CA SER A 406 0.36 25.46 -33.70
C SER A 406 -1.09 25.95 -33.80
N ASN A 407 -1.71 26.38 -32.70
CA ASN A 407 -3.18 26.51 -32.64
C ASN A 407 -3.72 27.94 -32.45
N GLY A 408 -2.87 28.97 -32.38
CA GLY A 408 -3.31 30.35 -32.11
C GLY A 408 -4.04 30.51 -30.76
N SER A 409 -4.74 31.65 -30.58
CA SER A 409 -5.45 32.04 -29.34
C SER A 409 -6.71 31.20 -29.07
N SER A 410 -6.53 29.92 -28.72
CA SER A 410 -7.61 29.08 -28.18
C SER A 410 -7.91 29.49 -26.72
N PRO A 411 -9.18 29.68 -26.34
CA PRO A 411 -9.57 29.96 -24.96
C PRO A 411 -9.04 28.93 -23.95
N GLU A 412 -8.99 27.65 -24.33
CA GLU A 412 -8.49 26.59 -23.46
C GLU A 412 -6.97 26.68 -23.23
N ILE A 413 -6.21 27.00 -24.28
CA ILE A 413 -4.75 27.19 -24.17
C ILE A 413 -4.47 28.42 -23.32
N LYS A 414 -5.22 29.50 -23.54
CA LYS A 414 -5.14 30.72 -22.74
C LYS A 414 -5.34 30.42 -21.24
N GLN A 415 -6.41 29.71 -20.89
CA GLN A 415 -6.68 29.35 -19.50
C GLN A 415 -5.55 28.53 -18.88
N LYS A 416 -4.98 27.56 -19.63
CA LYS A 416 -3.85 26.75 -19.13
C LYS A 416 -2.56 27.57 -18.93
N VAL A 417 -2.28 28.52 -19.82
CA VAL A 417 -1.12 29.42 -19.67
C VAL A 417 -1.29 30.31 -18.42
N GLN A 418 -2.49 30.84 -18.18
CA GLN A 418 -2.79 31.63 -16.99
C GLN A 418 -2.68 30.79 -15.71
N GLN A 419 -3.22 29.56 -15.72
CA GLN A 419 -3.11 28.62 -14.60
C GLN A 419 -1.65 28.26 -14.29
N LEU A 420 -0.84 28.01 -15.31
CA LEU A 420 0.59 27.77 -15.14
C LEU A 420 1.29 28.96 -14.48
N GLY A 421 0.93 30.19 -14.87
CA GLY A 421 1.47 31.40 -14.24
C GLY A 421 1.11 31.53 -12.76
N GLN A 422 -0.15 31.27 -12.40
CA GLN A 422 -0.61 31.26 -11.01
C GLN A 422 0.12 30.19 -10.18
N ASN A 423 0.22 28.98 -10.72
CA ASN A 423 0.91 27.87 -10.08
C ASN A 423 2.40 28.18 -9.90
N LEU A 424 3.07 28.74 -10.91
CA LEU A 424 4.49 29.12 -10.84
C LEU A 424 4.76 30.09 -9.69
N VAL A 425 3.95 31.13 -9.55
CA VAL A 425 4.08 32.09 -8.44
C VAL A 425 3.92 31.39 -7.09
N LYS A 426 2.90 30.55 -6.95
CA LYS A 426 2.67 29.77 -5.73
C LYS A 426 3.85 28.85 -5.40
N TRP A 427 4.38 28.13 -6.40
CA TRP A 427 5.48 27.18 -6.22
C TRP A 427 6.82 27.85 -5.91
N ILE A 428 7.03 29.08 -6.37
CA ILE A 428 8.21 29.86 -5.98
C ILE A 428 8.05 30.36 -4.54
N ASP A 429 6.84 30.80 -4.16
CA ASP A 429 6.57 31.33 -2.82
C ASP A 429 6.65 30.27 -1.72
N ASP A 430 6.25 29.03 -2.02
CA ASP A 430 6.35 27.90 -1.08
C ASP A 430 7.66 27.11 -1.19
N GLU A 431 8.62 27.63 -1.97
CA GLU A 431 9.95 27.05 -2.22
C GLU A 431 9.92 25.62 -2.81
N SER A 432 8.80 25.19 -3.40
CA SER A 432 8.69 23.88 -4.07
C SER A 432 9.31 23.87 -5.46
N LEU A 433 9.40 25.01 -6.13
CA LEU A 433 10.06 25.19 -7.43
C LEU A 433 11.19 26.23 -7.34
N GLY A 434 12.37 25.86 -7.85
CA GLY A 434 13.54 26.73 -7.83
C GLY A 434 13.40 27.94 -8.76
N LYS A 435 14.04 29.05 -8.39
CA LYS A 435 14.07 30.28 -9.19
C LYS A 435 14.95 30.16 -10.45
N ASP A 436 15.53 29.00 -10.72
CA ASP A 436 16.32 28.73 -11.92
C ASP A 436 15.45 28.71 -13.19
N VAL A 437 14.15 28.41 -13.05
CA VAL A 437 13.17 28.49 -14.15
C VAL A 437 12.94 29.91 -14.67
N LEU A 438 13.36 30.93 -13.91
CA LEU A 438 13.22 32.34 -14.25
C LEU A 438 14.50 32.97 -14.83
N LEU A 439 15.55 32.18 -15.07
CA LEU A 439 16.77 32.68 -15.72
C LEU A 439 16.45 33.16 -17.13
N GLU A 440 17.10 34.25 -17.55
CA GLU A 440 16.84 34.93 -18.84
C GLU A 440 16.93 33.97 -20.04
N ASN A 441 17.88 33.04 -19.98
CA ASN A 441 18.11 32.07 -21.05
C ASN A 441 17.27 30.78 -20.95
N SER A 442 16.43 30.65 -19.93
CA SER A 442 15.61 29.46 -19.71
C SER A 442 14.56 29.27 -20.81
N THR A 443 14.17 28.02 -21.07
CA THR A 443 13.10 27.73 -22.05
C THR A 443 11.79 28.41 -21.65
N PHE A 444 11.47 28.50 -20.35
CA PHE A 444 10.27 29.17 -19.88
C PHE A 444 10.29 30.67 -20.20
N VAL A 445 11.35 31.40 -19.83
CA VAL A 445 11.41 32.85 -20.05
C VAL A 445 11.41 33.19 -21.54
N LYS A 446 12.19 32.46 -22.35
CA LYS A 446 12.23 32.61 -23.82
C LYS A 446 10.87 32.39 -24.48
N TRP A 447 10.04 31.53 -23.91
CA TRP A 447 8.66 31.32 -24.36
C TRP A 447 7.70 32.36 -23.80
N TRP A 448 7.80 32.69 -22.52
CA TRP A 448 6.87 33.57 -21.80
C TRP A 448 6.97 35.02 -22.26
N LYS A 449 8.17 35.60 -22.41
CA LYS A 449 8.36 37.01 -22.80
C LYS A 449 7.63 37.40 -24.10
N PRO A 450 7.74 36.66 -25.22
CA PRO A 450 7.06 37.02 -26.46
C PRO A 450 5.56 36.67 -26.51
N LEU A 451 4.98 36.03 -25.48
CA LEU A 451 3.55 35.71 -25.49
C LEU A 451 2.69 36.99 -25.59
N PRO A 452 1.62 36.97 -26.42
CA PRO A 452 0.71 38.10 -26.57
C PRO A 452 0.08 38.55 -25.24
N PRO A 453 -0.28 39.85 -25.09
CA PRO A 453 -0.84 40.39 -23.85
C PRO A 453 -2.11 39.68 -23.36
N GLU A 454 -2.88 39.10 -24.29
CA GLU A 454 -4.08 38.33 -23.95
C GLU A 454 -3.78 37.17 -22.99
N TYR A 455 -2.62 36.51 -23.11
CA TYR A 455 -2.19 35.43 -22.22
C TYR A 455 -1.71 35.92 -20.85
N LYS A 456 -1.45 37.23 -20.72
CA LYS A 456 -0.82 37.86 -19.56
C LYS A 456 -1.73 38.87 -18.84
N SER A 457 -3.04 38.73 -19.00
CA SER A 457 -4.02 39.66 -18.41
C SER A 457 -4.14 39.56 -16.89
N GLU A 458 -3.62 38.49 -16.29
CA GLU A 458 -3.74 38.22 -14.85
C GLU A 458 -2.67 38.97 -14.02
N PRO A 459 -2.97 39.37 -12.77
CA PRO A 459 -2.02 40.03 -11.88
C PRO A 459 -0.70 39.28 -11.70
N GLU A 460 -0.75 37.95 -11.67
CA GLU A 460 0.40 37.06 -11.51
C GLU A 460 1.39 37.22 -12.67
N SER A 461 0.92 37.59 -13.87
CA SER A 461 1.79 37.83 -15.02
C SER A 461 2.73 39.01 -14.79
N SER A 462 2.24 40.07 -14.14
CA SER A 462 3.06 41.22 -13.75
C SER A 462 4.09 40.83 -12.68
N ARG A 463 3.70 39.95 -11.75
CA ARG A 463 4.60 39.43 -10.72
C ARG A 463 5.70 38.55 -11.30
N ILE A 464 5.37 37.66 -12.23
CA ILE A 464 6.36 36.82 -12.95
C ILE A 464 7.36 37.72 -13.66
N MET A 465 6.90 38.76 -14.36
CA MET A 465 7.81 39.70 -15.03
C MET A 465 8.74 40.40 -14.03
N LYS A 466 8.25 40.86 -12.87
CA LYS A 466 9.11 41.41 -11.82
C LYS A 466 10.16 40.40 -11.35
N LEU A 467 9.74 39.17 -11.03
CA LEU A 467 10.64 38.11 -10.57
C LEU A 467 11.72 37.75 -11.61
N ILE A 468 11.43 37.89 -12.91
CA ILE A 468 12.43 37.71 -13.97
C ILE A 468 13.48 38.83 -13.95
N HIS A 469 13.07 40.09 -13.68
CA HIS A 469 13.96 41.26 -13.74
C HIS A 469 14.67 41.56 -12.40
N GLU A 470 14.18 41.03 -11.28
CA GLU A 470 14.80 41.17 -9.95
C GLU A 470 16.12 40.36 -9.79
N LYS A 471 16.52 39.60 -10.82
CA LYS A 471 17.76 38.81 -10.84
C LYS A 471 18.89 39.42 -11.69
N ASP A 472 18.63 40.53 -12.37
CA ASP A 472 19.66 41.39 -12.98
C ASP A 472 20.20 42.37 -11.93
#